data_AF-A0A6V7WBD6-F1
#
_entry.id   AF-A0A6V7WBD6-F1
#
_cell.length_a   1.000
_cell.length_b   1.000
_cell.length_c   1.000
_cell.angle_alpha   90.00
_cell.angle_beta   90.00
_cell.angle_gamma   90.00
#
_symmetry.space_group_name_H-M   'P 1'
#
loop_
_entity.id
_entity.type
_entity.pdbx_description
1 polymer ?
#
loop_
_entity_poly.entity_id
_entity_poly.type
_entity_poly.pdbx_seq_one_letter_code
_entity_poly.pdbx_strand_id
1 'polypeptide(L)'
;MESFNAGVSRHLWSPDKKWVLSKLRDIPGKDHYIRYDQLCFNKCVKLEHKEKTLIMPIMDETDYLELNRVDISCPAFNWLECNFIERCTAKITYMECP
;
A
#
# COMPACT_ATOMS: atom_id res chain seq x y z
N MET A 1 -12.92 11.49 6.34
CA MET A 1 -12.90 10.01 6.46
C MET A 1 -11.46 9.60 6.29
N GLU A 2 -10.82 9.09 7.35
CA GLU A 2 -9.48 8.53 7.22
C GLU A 2 -9.59 7.20 6.46
N SER A 3 -8.78 7.00 5.42
CA SER A 3 -8.87 5.83 4.54
C SER A 3 -7.96 4.70 5.01
N PHE A 4 -8.41 3.45 4.85
CA PHE A 4 -7.53 2.28 4.98
C PHE A 4 -6.65 2.17 3.74
N ASN A 5 -5.34 2.16 3.94
CA ASN A 5 -4.36 2.06 2.88
C ASN A 5 -3.07 1.43 3.40
N ALA A 6 -2.28 0.89 2.47
CA ALA A 6 -1.02 0.24 2.75
C ALA A 6 0.13 0.83 1.92
N GLY A 7 1.29 0.93 2.54
CA GLY A 7 2.60 1.11 1.92
C GLY A 7 3.38 -0.20 1.93
N VAL A 8 4.06 -0.53 0.83
CA VAL A 8 4.79 -1.81 0.70
C VAL A 8 6.25 -1.59 0.32
N SER A 9 7.08 -2.60 0.56
CA SER A 9 8.50 -2.57 0.18
C SER A 9 8.69 -2.29 -1.30
N ARG A 10 9.59 -1.35 -1.64
CA ARG A 10 10.07 -1.08 -3.00
C ARG A 10 10.65 -2.30 -3.72
N HIS A 11 10.99 -3.37 -2.98
CA HIS A 11 11.55 -4.59 -3.57
C HIS A 11 10.48 -5.50 -4.19
N LEU A 12 9.20 -5.29 -3.89
CA LEU A 12 8.09 -5.96 -4.59
C LEU A 12 7.88 -5.40 -6.01
N TRP A 13 8.63 -4.38 -6.39
CA TRP A 13 8.40 -3.57 -7.58
C TRP A 13 9.34 -3.97 -8.71
N SER A 14 8.85 -3.86 -9.94
CA SER A 14 9.63 -4.20 -11.12
C SER A 14 10.69 -3.12 -11.37
N PRO A 15 12.00 -3.46 -11.38
CA PRO A 15 13.07 -2.47 -11.57
C PRO A 15 13.00 -1.76 -12.94
N ASP A 16 12.31 -2.36 -13.91
CA ASP A 16 12.22 -1.87 -15.30
C ASP A 16 11.10 -0.84 -15.56
N LYS A 17 10.30 -0.46 -14.55
CA LYS A 17 9.15 0.45 -14.76
C LYS A 17 9.54 1.92 -14.59
N LYS A 18 9.21 2.70 -15.64
CA LYS A 18 9.51 4.14 -15.77
C LYS A 18 8.36 5.00 -15.24
N TRP A 19 8.70 6.22 -14.82
CA TRP A 19 7.72 7.29 -14.64
C TRP A 19 7.12 7.66 -16.00
N VAL A 20 5.79 7.67 -16.08
CA VAL A 20 5.03 8.05 -17.28
C VAL A 20 4.17 9.27 -16.98
N LEU A 21 3.95 10.08 -18.00
CA LEU A 21 3.04 11.21 -17.88
C LEU A 21 1.62 10.70 -17.60
N SER A 22 1.06 11.14 -16.49
CA SER A 22 -0.32 10.86 -16.08
C SER A 22 -1.28 11.71 -16.90
N LYS A 23 -2.51 11.20 -17.09
CA LYS A 23 -3.62 11.99 -17.62
C LYS A 23 -4.34 12.81 -16.54
N LEU A 24 -3.95 12.65 -15.27
CA LEU A 24 -4.50 13.42 -14.15
C LEU A 24 -4.12 14.90 -14.30
N ARG A 25 -5.09 15.78 -14.02
CA ARG A 25 -4.97 17.25 -14.12
C ARG A 25 -5.19 17.95 -12.78
N ASP A 26 -4.86 17.24 -11.71
CA ASP A 26 -4.95 17.64 -10.32
C ASP A 26 -3.90 18.69 -9.91
N ILE A 27 -2.86 18.90 -10.71
CA ILE A 27 -1.86 19.96 -10.51
C ILE A 27 -2.01 21.04 -11.61
N PRO A 28 -2.55 22.23 -11.30
CA PRO A 28 -2.72 23.29 -12.27
C PRO A 28 -1.39 23.73 -12.91
N GLY A 29 -1.33 23.69 -14.24
CA GLY A 29 -0.19 24.16 -15.01
C GLY A 29 1.07 23.29 -14.93
N LYS A 30 0.97 22.04 -14.43
CA LYS A 30 2.10 21.11 -14.38
C LYS A 30 1.72 19.73 -14.89
N ASP A 31 2.71 19.06 -15.47
CA ASP A 31 2.64 17.65 -15.78
C ASP A 31 2.68 16.84 -14.48
N HIS A 32 1.69 15.96 -14.28
CA HIS A 32 1.72 14.96 -13.23
C HIS A 32 2.30 13.67 -13.81
N TYR A 33 3.39 13.16 -13.26
CA TYR A 33 3.95 11.86 -13.66
C TYR A 33 3.58 10.81 -12.61
N ILE A 34 3.11 9.65 -13.06
CA ILE A 34 2.84 8.48 -12.23
C ILE A 34 3.79 7.36 -12.66
N ARG A 35 4.23 6.52 -11.74
CA ARG A 35 5.06 5.36 -12.10
C ARG A 35 4.14 4.31 -12.73
N TYR A 36 4.45 3.86 -13.94
CA TYR A 36 3.64 2.85 -14.67
C TYR A 36 3.86 1.45 -14.09
N ASP A 37 3.58 1.31 -12.80
CA ASP A 37 3.67 0.07 -12.05
C ASP A 37 2.27 -0.37 -11.62
N GLN A 38 1.98 -1.66 -11.78
CA GLN A 38 0.69 -2.26 -11.47
C GLN A 38 0.40 -2.27 -9.96
N LEU A 39 1.36 -1.92 -9.10
CA LEU A 39 1.21 -1.93 -7.64
C LEU A 39 0.37 -0.78 -7.07
N CYS A 40 0.19 0.33 -7.79
CA CYS A 40 -0.76 1.39 -7.38
C CYS A 40 -2.14 1.26 -8.04
N PHE A 41 -2.28 0.42 -9.07
CA PHE A 41 -3.54 0.24 -9.80
C PHE A 41 -4.09 -1.16 -9.59
N ASN A 42 -5.20 -1.25 -8.85
CA ASN A 42 -5.95 -2.49 -8.63
C ASN A 42 -5.18 -3.58 -7.84
N LYS A 43 -4.19 -3.19 -7.01
CA LYS A 43 -3.53 -4.11 -6.06
C LYS A 43 -3.89 -3.75 -4.63
N CYS A 44 -4.23 -4.77 -3.88
CA CYS A 44 -4.61 -4.70 -2.49
C CYS A 44 -3.75 -5.68 -1.69
N VAL A 45 -3.60 -5.39 -0.41
CA VAL A 45 -3.05 -6.33 0.57
C VAL A 45 -4.18 -6.83 1.45
N LYS A 46 -4.25 -8.15 1.61
CA LYS A 46 -5.06 -8.80 2.63
C LYS A 46 -4.18 -9.09 3.84
N LEU A 47 -4.57 -8.57 4.99
CA LEU A 47 -3.97 -8.84 6.29
C LEU A 47 -4.91 -9.69 7.13
N GLU A 48 -4.38 -10.78 7.66
CA GLU A 48 -5.08 -11.65 8.62
C GLU A 48 -4.34 -11.57 9.96
N HIS A 49 -5.00 -11.03 10.99
CA HIS A 49 -4.46 -10.89 12.34
C HIS A 49 -5.53 -11.27 13.37
N LYS A 50 -5.23 -12.23 14.26
CA LYS A 50 -6.22 -12.86 15.16
C LYS A 50 -7.44 -13.35 14.34
N GLU A 51 -8.64 -12.91 14.70
CA GLU A 51 -9.89 -13.23 14.01
C GLU A 51 -10.31 -12.15 12.99
N LYS A 52 -9.44 -11.16 12.75
CA LYS A 52 -9.72 -10.03 11.86
C LYS A 52 -9.04 -10.18 10.51
N THR A 53 -9.79 -9.84 9.47
CA THR A 53 -9.31 -9.79 8.08
C THR A 53 -9.56 -8.41 7.52
N LEU A 54 -8.52 -7.76 7.02
CA LEU A 54 -8.62 -6.46 6.37
C LEU A 54 -8.02 -6.53 4.96
N ILE A 55 -8.78 -6.07 3.97
CA ILE A 55 -8.30 -5.88 2.60
C ILE A 55 -8.26 -4.37 2.35
N MET A 56 -7.11 -3.86 1.92
CA MET A 56 -6.93 -2.44 1.66
C MET A 56 -6.05 -2.18 0.43
N PRO A 57 -6.26 -1.08 -0.30
CA PRO A 57 -5.46 -0.73 -1.45
C PRO A 57 -4.02 -0.43 -1.05
N ILE A 58 -3.09 -0.83 -1.90
CA ILE A 58 -1.69 -0.39 -1.83
C ILE A 58 -1.64 0.98 -2.50
N MET A 59 -1.28 2.00 -1.72
CA MET A 59 -1.28 3.39 -2.16
C MET A 59 0.10 4.04 -2.12
N ASP A 60 1.09 3.38 -1.51
CA ASP A 60 2.44 3.92 -1.35
C ASP A 60 3.54 2.85 -1.49
N GLU A 61 4.75 3.30 -1.79
CA GLU A 61 5.97 2.50 -1.82
C GLU A 61 7.02 3.10 -0.89
N THR A 62 7.78 2.25 -0.20
CA THR A 62 8.87 2.75 0.65
C THR A 62 10.14 1.94 0.50
N ASP A 63 11.28 2.60 0.66
CA ASP A 63 12.60 1.99 0.52
C ASP A 63 13.14 1.37 1.81
N TYR A 64 12.51 1.65 2.95
CA TYR A 64 12.90 1.15 4.26
C TYR A 64 12.13 -0.12 4.69
N LEU A 65 11.06 -0.51 3.98
CA LEU A 65 10.32 -1.73 4.29
C LEU A 65 10.98 -2.97 3.66
N GLU A 66 11.07 -4.04 4.45
CA GLU A 66 11.42 -5.38 3.96
C GLU A 66 10.22 -6.03 3.24
N LEU A 67 10.47 -7.02 2.36
CA LEU A 67 9.44 -7.68 1.54
C LEU A 67 8.27 -8.28 2.33
N ASN A 68 8.50 -8.68 3.58
CA ASN A 68 7.54 -9.29 4.49
C ASN A 68 6.93 -8.26 5.48
N ARG A 69 7.06 -6.97 5.20
CA ARG A 69 6.48 -5.89 6.01
C ARG A 69 5.60 -5.00 5.15
N VAL A 70 4.57 -4.48 5.81
CA VAL A 70 3.60 -3.55 5.22
C VAL A 70 3.41 -2.45 6.24
N ASP A 71 3.49 -1.20 5.80
CA ASP A 71 3.05 -0.07 6.59
C ASP A 71 1.57 0.19 6.30
N ILE A 72 0.78 0.49 7.31
CA ILE A 72 -0.67 0.64 7.17
C ILE A 72 -1.11 1.92 7.86
N SER A 73 -2.17 2.54 7.35
CA SER A 73 -2.71 3.75 7.97
C SER A 73 -3.10 3.50 9.44
N CYS A 74 -2.95 4.52 10.30
CA CYS A 74 -3.30 4.42 11.73
C CYS A 74 -4.72 3.85 11.98
N PRO A 75 -5.75 4.21 11.19
CA PRO A 75 -7.07 3.59 11.32
C PRO A 75 -7.07 2.09 11.06
N ALA A 76 -6.31 1.62 10.06
CA ALA A 76 -6.19 0.19 9.75
C ALA A 76 -5.46 -0.56 10.88
N PHE A 77 -4.40 0.05 11.45
CA PHE A 77 -3.68 -0.49 12.59
C PHE A 77 -4.58 -0.65 13.82
N ASN A 78 -5.36 0.39 14.13
CA ASN A 78 -6.34 0.38 15.22
C ASN A 78 -7.45 -0.66 14.98
N TRP A 79 -7.93 -0.77 13.74
CA TRP A 79 -8.97 -1.74 13.39
C TRP A 79 -8.49 -3.19 13.59
N LEU A 80 -7.24 -3.48 13.22
CA LEU A 80 -6.63 -4.80 13.42
C LEU A 80 -6.35 -5.11 14.90
N GLU A 81 -6.52 -4.16 15.82
CA GLU A 81 -6.19 -4.32 17.25
C GLU A 81 -4.76 -4.79 17.46
N CYS A 82 -3.85 -4.21 16.68
CA CYS A 82 -2.43 -4.34 16.91
C CYS A 82 -2.08 -3.64 18.24
N ASN A 83 -1.24 -4.28 19.06
CA ASN A 83 -0.89 -3.76 20.38
C ASN A 83 -0.16 -2.40 20.26
N PHE A 84 -0.07 -1.66 21.37
CA PHE A 84 0.59 -0.34 21.44
C PHE A 84 2.09 -0.32 21.09
N ILE A 85 2.70 -1.49 20.94
CA ILE A 85 4.02 -1.60 20.32
C ILE A 85 3.73 -1.47 18.83
N GLU A 86 4.22 -0.43 18.16
CA GLU A 86 3.93 0.06 16.79
C GLU A 86 4.08 -0.96 15.62
N ARG A 87 4.00 -2.27 15.91
CA ARG A 87 4.12 -3.41 15.01
C ARG A 87 3.26 -4.57 15.51
N CYS A 88 2.70 -5.33 14.58
CA CYS A 88 2.03 -6.60 14.85
C CYS A 88 2.41 -7.62 13.79
N THR A 89 2.31 -8.91 14.14
CA THR A 89 2.48 -10.00 13.17
C THR A 89 1.13 -10.32 12.54
N ALA A 90 1.05 -10.26 11.22
CA ALA A 90 -0.12 -10.64 10.44
C ALA A 90 0.32 -11.53 9.28
N LYS A 91 -0.58 -12.36 8.78
CA LYS A 91 -0.36 -13.03 7.49
C LYS A 91 -0.67 -12.04 6.37
N ILE A 92 0.31 -11.83 5.49
CA ILE A 92 0.25 -10.88 4.37
C ILE A 92 -0.02 -11.66 3.09
N THR A 93 -1.06 -11.27 2.34
CA THR A 93 -1.33 -11.78 1.00
C THR A 93 -1.52 -10.62 0.04
N TYR A 94 -0.70 -10.56 -1.00
CA TYR A 94 -0.86 -9.59 -2.09
C TYR A 94 -1.86 -10.13 -3.11
N MET A 95 -2.84 -9.31 -3.49
CA MET A 95 -3.92 -9.71 -4.40
C MET A 95 -4.40 -8.53 -5.27
N GLU A 96 -5.25 -8.82 -6.25
CA GLU A 96 -6.02 -7.77 -6.92
C GLU A 96 -7.10 -7.24 -5.99
N CYS A 97 -7.38 -5.93 -6.08
CA CYS A 97 -8.49 -5.36 -5.32
C CYS A 97 -9.81 -5.96 -5.83
N PRO A 98 -10.74 -6.32 -4.92
CA PRO A 98 -12.07 -6.80 -5.28
C PRO A 98 -12.92 -5.74 -5.97
#